data_AF-A0A645GY73-F1
#
_entry.id   AF-A0A645GY73-F1
#
_cell.length_a   1.000
_cell.length_b   1.000
_cell.length_c   1.000
_cell.angle_alpha   90.00
_cell.angle_beta   90.00
_cell.angle_gamma   90.00
#
_symmetry.space_group_name_H-M   'P 1'
#
loop_
_entity.id
_entity.type
_entity.pdbx_description
1 polymer ?
#
loop_
_entity_poly.entity_id
_entity_poly.type
_entity_poly.pdbx_seq_one_letter_code
_entity_poly.pdbx_strand_id
1 'polypeptide(L)'
;MTFDGFEDKCKAVFDEIIPKGIGIELNTNRGNSPLPYDNLLRQYRALGGEIITMGSDSHSPRYIGCKFRENAELLRNCGFEYFATFEKMKPVFHKL
;
A
#
# COMPACT_ATOMS: atom_id res chain seq x y z
N MET A 1 -12.54 -9.83 -4.99
CA MET A 1 -11.70 -10.60 -4.05
C MET A 1 -11.73 -9.82 -2.75
N THR A 2 -11.97 -10.46 -1.60
CA THR A 2 -11.99 -9.78 -0.31
C THR A 2 -11.01 -10.47 0.64
N PHE A 3 -10.51 -9.73 1.63
CA PHE A 3 -9.70 -10.25 2.73
C PHE A 3 -10.51 -10.42 4.02
N ASP A 4 -11.83 -10.26 3.95
CA ASP A 4 -12.71 -10.45 5.12
C ASP A 4 -12.51 -11.85 5.72
N GLY A 5 -12.30 -11.90 7.04
CA GLY A 5 -12.01 -13.13 7.78
C GLY A 5 -10.55 -13.57 7.75
N PHE A 6 -9.64 -12.78 7.17
CA PHE A 6 -8.20 -13.02 7.17
C PHE A 6 -7.41 -11.95 7.94
N GLU A 7 -8.08 -11.06 8.68
CA GLU A 7 -7.49 -9.92 9.37
C GLU A 7 -6.38 -10.35 10.35
N ASP A 8 -6.57 -11.47 11.05
CA ASP A 8 -5.57 -12.00 11.98
C ASP A 8 -4.33 -12.54 11.25
N LYS A 9 -4.52 -13.13 10.07
CA LYS A 9 -3.41 -13.61 9.25
C LYS A 9 -2.65 -12.45 8.63
N CYS A 10 -3.36 -11.43 8.15
CA CYS A 10 -2.75 -10.19 7.69
C CYS A 10 -1.97 -9.50 8.82
N LYS A 11 -2.56 -9.42 10.02
CA LYS A 11 -1.87 -8.91 11.21
C LYS A 11 -0.58 -9.67 11.50
N ALA A 12 -0.61 -11.01 11.48
CA ALA A 12 0.59 -11.82 11.70
C ALA A 12 1.69 -11.53 10.68
N VAL A 13 1.32 -11.29 9.41
CA VAL A 13 2.28 -10.84 8.38
C VAL A 13 2.81 -9.45 8.71
N PHE A 14 1.95 -8.50 9.07
CA PHE A 14 2.34 -7.13 9.43
C PHE A 14 3.29 -7.08 10.63
N ASP A 15 2.98 -7.83 11.69
CA ASP A 15 3.82 -7.95 12.89
C ASP A 15 5.24 -8.45 12.54
N GLU A 16 5.38 -9.27 11.49
CA GLU A 16 6.66 -9.81 11.05
C GLU A 16 7.44 -8.86 10.11
N ILE A 17 6.75 -8.16 9.21
CA ILE A 17 7.40 -7.35 8.16
C ILE A 17 7.75 -5.93 8.61
N ILE A 18 6.91 -5.32 9.47
CA ILE A 18 7.11 -3.94 9.95
C ILE A 18 8.47 -3.78 10.66
N PRO A 19 8.84 -4.61 11.67
CA PRO A 19 10.12 -4.44 12.36
C PRO A 19 11.35 -4.70 11.47
N LYS A 20 11.17 -5.36 10.33
CA LYS A 20 12.23 -5.60 9.34
C LYS A 20 12.40 -4.47 8.34
N GLY A 21 11.59 -3.41 8.43
CA GLY A 21 11.57 -2.32 7.46
C GLY A 21 11.06 -2.75 6.08
N ILE A 22 10.21 -3.79 6.04
CA ILE A 22 9.58 -4.26 4.80
C ILE A 22 8.22 -3.57 4.66
N GLY A 23 8.02 -2.92 3.52
CA GLY A 23 6.77 -2.24 3.18
C GLY A 23 5.75 -3.12 2.46
N ILE A 24 4.56 -2.58 2.27
CA ILE A 24 3.51 -3.17 1.44
C ILE A 24 3.24 -2.31 0.20
N GLU A 25 2.67 -2.92 -0.83
CA GLU A 25 2.22 -2.21 -2.02
C GLU A 25 0.72 -1.92 -1.95
N LEU A 26 0.32 -0.68 -2.24
CA LEU A 26 -1.02 -0.34 -2.67
C LEU A 26 -1.11 -0.49 -4.19
N ASN A 27 -1.59 -1.65 -4.62
CA ASN A 27 -1.75 -2.01 -6.01
C ASN A 27 -3.06 -1.43 -6.55
N THR A 28 -3.02 -0.72 -7.69
CA THR A 28 -4.22 -0.14 -8.32
C THR A 28 -5.00 -1.16 -9.16
N ASN A 29 -4.47 -2.37 -9.28
CA ASN A 29 -5.06 -3.53 -9.95
C ASN A 29 -5.54 -3.18 -11.36
N ARG A 30 -4.69 -2.51 -12.14
CA ARG A 30 -4.98 -2.04 -13.50
C ARG A 30 -6.30 -1.24 -13.60
N GLY A 31 -6.58 -0.41 -12.59
CA GLY A 31 -7.76 0.44 -12.54
C GLY A 31 -9.02 -0.22 -11.98
N ASN A 32 -8.92 -1.40 -11.37
CA ASN A 32 -10.01 -2.01 -10.60
C ASN A 32 -10.05 -1.45 -9.16
N SER A 33 -10.67 -2.20 -8.25
CA SER A 33 -10.53 -1.93 -6.82
C SER A 33 -9.08 -2.16 -6.38
N PRO A 34 -8.51 -1.25 -5.57
CA PRO A 34 -7.15 -1.40 -5.12
C PRO A 34 -7.00 -2.58 -4.16
N LEU A 35 -5.79 -3.10 -4.07
CA LEU A 35 -5.40 -4.14 -3.13
C LEU A 35 -4.13 -3.69 -2.40
N PRO A 36 -4.08 -3.76 -1.06
CA PRO A 36 -5.18 -4.13 -0.17
C PRO A 36 -6.26 -3.03 -0.09
N TYR A 37 -7.41 -3.37 0.49
CA TYR A 37 -8.50 -2.43 0.77
C TYR A 37 -8.17 -1.54 1.97
N ASP A 38 -8.99 -0.50 2.17
CA ASP A 38 -8.81 0.54 3.17
C ASP A 38 -8.73 0.01 4.61
N ASN A 39 -9.49 -1.04 4.94
CA ASN A 39 -9.45 -1.71 6.24
C ASN A 39 -8.05 -2.25 6.59
N LEU A 40 -7.39 -2.94 5.67
CA LEU A 40 -6.04 -3.47 5.86
C LEU A 40 -4.98 -2.36 5.82
N LEU A 41 -5.18 -1.31 5.02
CA LEU A 41 -4.31 -0.12 5.05
C LEU A 41 -4.33 0.54 6.43
N ARG A 42 -5.52 0.71 7.01
CA ARG A 42 -5.70 1.25 8.37
C ARG A 42 -5.08 0.32 9.42
N GLN A 43 -5.25 -0.99 9.27
CA GLN A 43 -4.64 -1.98 10.18
C GLN A 43 -3.10 -1.90 10.13
N TYR A 44 -2.51 -1.90 8.93
CA TYR A 44 -1.07 -1.73 8.75
C TYR A 44 -0.56 -0.44 9.40
N ARG A 45 -1.26 0.68 9.18
CA ARG A 45 -0.91 1.97 9.80
C ARG A 45 -1.01 1.93 11.31
N ALA A 46 -2.08 1.34 11.86
CA ALA A 46 -2.30 1.22 13.30
C ALA A 46 -1.25 0.36 14.01
N LEU A 47 -0.66 -0.60 13.30
CA LEU A 47 0.45 -1.43 13.79
C LEU A 47 1.83 -0.76 13.65
N GLY A 48 1.89 0.50 13.21
CA GLY A 48 3.13 1.25 13.04
C GLY A 48 3.79 1.09 11.67
N GLY A 49 3.08 0.53 10.69
CA GLY A 49 3.56 0.44 9.32
C GLY A 49 3.64 1.82 8.66
N GLU A 50 4.77 2.10 7.99
CA GLU A 50 5.04 3.40 7.34
C GLU A 50 5.46 3.28 5.87
N ILE A 51 6.04 2.15 5.48
CA ILE A 51 6.57 1.96 4.13
C ILE A 51 5.45 1.41 3.25
N ILE A 52 4.83 2.31 2.47
CA ILE A 52 3.80 1.94 1.50
C ILE A 52 4.17 2.44 0.10
N THR A 53 4.19 1.55 -0.89
CA THR A 53 4.42 1.91 -2.29
C THR A 53 3.11 1.96 -3.06
N MET A 54 3.11 2.55 -4.26
CA MET A 54 1.99 2.45 -5.20
C MET A 54 2.45 1.79 -6.50
N GLY A 55 1.68 0.80 -6.96
CA GLY A 55 1.96 0.06 -8.18
C GLY A 55 0.70 -0.11 -9.02
N SER A 56 0.80 0.04 -10.34
CA SER A 56 -0.34 -0.19 -11.24
C SER A 56 -0.48 -1.64 -11.70
N ASP A 57 0.60 -2.42 -11.55
CA ASP A 57 0.74 -3.77 -12.10
C ASP A 57 0.31 -3.84 -13.58
N SER A 58 0.77 -2.83 -14.32
CA SER A 58 0.34 -2.60 -15.69
C SER A 58 0.98 -3.59 -16.65
N HIS A 59 0.14 -4.21 -17.47
CA HIS A 59 0.55 -5.09 -18.57
C HIS A 59 0.39 -4.41 -19.95
N SER A 60 0.04 -3.11 -19.97
CA SER A 60 -0.03 -2.31 -21.20
C SER A 60 0.16 -0.82 -20.92
N PRO A 61 0.63 0.00 -21.88
CA PRO A 61 0.89 1.42 -21.63
C PRO A 61 -0.30 2.20 -21.06
N ARG A 62 -1.53 1.77 -21.39
CA ARG A 62 -2.78 2.41 -20.95
C ARG A 62 -2.95 2.48 -19.43
N TYR A 63 -2.42 1.51 -18.68
CA TYR A 63 -2.63 1.41 -17.23
C TYR A 63 -1.45 1.90 -16.39
N ILE A 64 -0.38 2.39 -17.02
CA ILE A 64 0.76 2.96 -16.29
C ILE A 64 0.30 4.13 -15.43
N GLY A 65 0.56 4.06 -14.12
CA GLY A 65 0.17 5.10 -13.16
C GLY A 65 -1.34 5.26 -12.97
N CYS A 66 -2.14 4.34 -13.51
CA CYS A 66 -3.60 4.40 -13.42
C CYS A 66 -4.04 4.44 -11.95
N LYS A 67 -4.95 5.35 -11.63
CA LYS A 67 -5.51 5.60 -10.29
C LYS A 67 -4.53 6.06 -9.21
N PHE A 68 -3.34 6.55 -9.56
CA PHE A 68 -2.37 7.00 -8.55
C PHE A 68 -2.87 8.19 -7.72
N ARG A 69 -3.64 9.11 -8.32
CA ARG A 69 -4.19 10.27 -7.57
C ARG A 69 -5.25 9.83 -6.58
N GLU A 70 -6.17 8.98 -7.03
CA GLU A 70 -7.23 8.41 -6.22
C GLU A 70 -6.67 7.56 -5.07
N ASN A 71 -5.63 6.78 -5.35
CA ASN A 71 -4.95 5.98 -4.32
C ASN A 71 -4.10 6.84 -3.37
N ALA A 72 -3.55 7.97 -3.82
CA ALA A 72 -2.93 8.93 -2.90
C ALA A 72 -3.96 9.50 -1.92
N GLU A 73 -5.16 9.87 -2.39
CA GLU A 73 -6.26 10.29 -1.51
C GLU A 73 -6.69 9.18 -0.56
N LEU A 74 -6.77 7.93 -1.03
CA LEU A 74 -7.05 6.77 -0.18
C LEU A 74 -6.03 6.64 0.94
N LEU A 75 -4.74 6.76 0.64
CA LEU A 75 -3.67 6.72 1.65
C LEU A 75 -3.82 7.86 2.67
N ARG A 76 -4.10 9.10 2.22
CA ARG A 76 -4.36 10.21 3.15
C ARG A 76 -5.54 9.91 4.07
N ASN A 77 -6.64 9.39 3.51
CA ASN A 77 -7.83 9.01 4.27
C ASN A 77 -7.57 7.86 5.27
N CYS A 78 -6.58 7.01 5.00
CA CYS A 78 -6.11 5.94 5.88
C CYS A 78 -5.09 6.42 6.93
N GLY A 79 -4.68 7.70 6.94
CA GLY A 79 -3.77 8.27 7.93
C GLY A 79 -2.28 8.18 7.58
N PHE A 80 -1.95 8.01 6.29
CA PHE A 80 -0.59 8.13 5.80
C PHE A 80 -0.29 9.57 5.37
N GLU A 81 0.90 10.05 5.70
CA GLU A 81 1.40 11.37 5.28
C GLU A 81 2.38 11.27 4.09
N TYR A 82 2.95 10.08 3.87
CA TYR A 82 3.95 9.81 2.85
C TYR A 82 3.66 8.48 2.17
N PHE A 83 4.13 8.34 0.94
CA PHE A 83 4.35 7.06 0.29
C PHE A 83 5.85 6.89 -0.02
N ALA A 84 6.28 5.66 -0.26
CA ALA A 84 7.67 5.34 -0.53
C ALA A 84 7.87 4.99 -2.02
N THR A 85 8.98 5.47 -2.59
CA THR A 85 9.68 4.79 -3.69
C THR A 85 10.96 4.15 -3.16
N PHE A 86 11.71 3.42 -3.99
CA PHE A 86 12.97 2.82 -3.58
C PHE A 86 14.11 3.23 -4.50
N GLU A 87 15.23 3.62 -3.91
CA GLU A 87 16.50 3.84 -4.59
C GLU A 87 17.59 3.02 -3.89
N LYS A 88 18.30 2.18 -4.65
CA LYS A 88 19.38 1.32 -4.10
C LYS A 88 18.94 0.54 -2.85
N MET A 89 17.74 -0.06 -2.91
CA MET A 89 17.12 -0.81 -1.82
C MET A 89 16.83 0.00 -0.55
N LYS A 90 16.82 1.33 -0.62
CA LYS A 90 16.46 2.22 0.49
C LYS A 90 15.14 2.94 0.16
N PRO A 91 14.18 2.99 1.10
CA PRO A 91 12.95 3.73 0.89
C PRO A 91 13.25 5.24 0.81
N VAL A 92 12.62 5.90 -0.15
CA VAL A 92 12.59 7.35 -0.31
C VAL A 92 11.14 7.78 -0.11
N PHE A 93 10.90 8.58 0.92
CA PHE A 93 9.56 9.03 1.29
C PHE A 93 9.18 10.31 0.53
N HIS A 94 7.97 10.30 -0.02
CA HIS A 94 7.38 11.40 -0.77
C HIS A 94 6.09 11.80 -0.09
N LYS A 95 5.90 13.09 0.12
CA LYS A 95 4.68 13.61 0.75
C LYS A 95 3.48 13.28 -0.14
N LEU A 96 2.42 12.76 0.49
CA LEU A 96 1.16 12.50 -0.19
C LEU A 96 0.46 13.81 -0.53
#